data_AF-A0A0H5Q295-F1
#
_entry.id   AF-A0A0H5Q295-F1
#
_cell.length_a   1.000
_cell.length_b   1.000
_cell.length_c   1.000
_cell.angle_alpha   90.00
_cell.angle_beta   90.00
_cell.angle_gamma   90.00
#
_symmetry.space_group_name_H-M   'P 1'
#
loop_
_entity.id
_entity.type
_entity.pdbx_description
1 polymer ?
#
loop_
_entity_poly.entity_id
_entity_poly.type
_entity_poly.pdbx_seq_one_letter_code
_entity_poly.pdbx_strand_id
1 'polypeptide(L)'
;MHGILSVFDRIFEDKKRNLMEAVRWAGTFFAVNLLWLLFRADSIAQWGNILAKMFTFQDMNVSSGLLAEFLLPEISILLQVFHLSHLHETVRGFNLAVFVAVSFFLCLVPANNYKKLQKNNWISMVFAAIAFVWAFLCLSGEAVFVYFSF
;
A
#
# COMPACT_ATOMS: atom_id res chain seq x y z
N MET A 1 -10.15 -2.27 -29.15
CA MET A 1 -10.28 -1.94 -27.70
C MET A 1 -11.73 -2.05 -27.19
N HIS A 2 -12.78 -1.77 -27.97
CA HIS A 2 -14.18 -1.89 -27.49
C HIS A 2 -14.70 -3.33 -27.35
N GLY A 3 -14.25 -4.29 -28.16
CA GLY A 3 -14.81 -5.66 -28.18
C GLY A 3 -14.52 -6.50 -26.93
N ILE A 4 -13.36 -6.32 -26.28
CA ILE A 4 -13.03 -7.07 -25.05
C ILE A 4 -13.87 -6.58 -23.87
N LEU A 5 -14.11 -5.27 -23.77
CA LEU A 5 -14.99 -4.68 -22.75
C LEU A 5 -16.43 -5.23 -22.88
N SER A 6 -16.94 -5.39 -24.10
CA SER A 6 -18.26 -6.00 -24.36
C SER A 6 -18.36 -7.47 -23.95
N VAL A 7 -17.27 -8.23 -24.08
CA VAL A 7 -17.22 -9.64 -23.67
C VAL A 7 -17.15 -9.78 -22.15
N PHE A 8 -16.40 -8.90 -21.48
CA PHE A 8 -16.37 -8.85 -20.00
C PHE A 8 -17.73 -8.44 -19.43
N ASP A 9 -18.40 -7.45 -20.02
CA ASP A 9 -19.72 -7.00 -19.56
C ASP A 9 -20.74 -8.15 -19.68
N ARG A 10 -20.68 -8.92 -20.78
CA ARG A 10 -21.58 -10.05 -21.05
C ARG A 10 -21.31 -11.28 -20.18
N ILE A 11 -20.06 -11.54 -19.77
CA ILE A 11 -19.73 -12.62 -18.82
C ILE A 11 -20.21 -12.28 -17.39
N PHE A 12 -20.23 -11.00 -17.03
CA PHE A 12 -20.66 -10.54 -15.70
C PHE A 12 -22.16 -10.27 -15.59
N GLU A 13 -22.89 -10.14 -16.70
CA GLU A 13 -24.31 -9.80 -16.73
C GLU A 13 -25.20 -10.87 -16.06
N ASP A 14 -24.97 -12.16 -16.37
CA ASP A 14 -25.78 -13.27 -15.85
C ASP A 14 -25.56 -13.53 -14.35
N LYS A 15 -24.36 -13.22 -13.82
CA LYS A 15 -24.05 -13.41 -12.38
C LYS A 15 -24.47 -12.23 -11.49
N LYS A 16 -24.77 -11.06 -12.07
CA LYS A 16 -25.04 -9.82 -11.31
C LYS A 16 -26.41 -9.77 -10.66
N ARG A 17 -27.37 -10.62 -11.11
CA ARG A 17 -28.79 -10.54 -10.71
C ARG A 17 -29.10 -11.12 -9.32
N ASN A 18 -28.22 -11.95 -8.74
CA ASN A 18 -28.44 -12.62 -7.45
C ASN A 18 -27.35 -12.33 -6.38
N LEU A 19 -26.44 -11.38 -6.64
CA LEU A 19 -25.33 -11.10 -5.74
C LEU A 19 -25.65 -9.94 -4.78
N MET A 20 -25.28 -10.11 -3.50
CA MET A 20 -25.28 -9.03 -2.51
C MET A 20 -24.51 -7.82 -3.04
N GLU A 21 -25.00 -6.61 -2.76
CA GLU A 21 -24.46 -5.35 -3.27
C GLU A 21 -22.94 -5.19 -3.02
N ALA A 22 -22.47 -5.64 -1.85
CA ALA A 22 -21.05 -5.64 -1.50
C ALA A 22 -20.18 -6.49 -2.46
N VAL A 23 -20.68 -7.66 -2.88
CA VAL A 23 -19.94 -8.54 -3.79
C VAL A 23 -19.91 -7.97 -5.21
N ARG A 24 -20.97 -7.25 -5.60
CA ARG A 24 -20.99 -6.51 -6.87
C ARG A 24 -19.94 -5.40 -6.89
N TRP A 25 -19.85 -4.62 -5.81
CA TRP A 25 -18.82 -3.59 -5.64
C TRP A 25 -17.40 -4.18 -5.60
N ALA A 26 -17.19 -5.27 -4.86
CA ALA A 26 -15.91 -5.96 -4.81
C ALA A 26 -15.50 -6.48 -6.20
N GLY A 27 -16.46 -7.05 -6.96
CA GLY A 27 -16.22 -7.53 -8.33
C GLY A 27 -15.83 -6.40 -9.29
N THR A 28 -16.53 -5.27 -9.26
CA THR A 28 -16.18 -4.11 -10.10
C THR A 28 -14.84 -3.52 -9.69
N PHE A 29 -14.56 -3.41 -8.39
CA PHE A 29 -13.28 -2.94 -7.88
C PHE A 29 -12.15 -3.84 -8.35
N PHE A 30 -12.32 -5.16 -8.24
CA PHE A 30 -11.33 -6.14 -8.69
C PHE A 30 -11.09 -6.06 -10.20
N ALA A 31 -12.15 -5.96 -11.00
CA ALA A 31 -12.04 -5.84 -12.46
C ALA A 31 -11.27 -4.56 -12.86
N VAL A 32 -11.61 -3.42 -12.26
CA VAL A 32 -10.91 -2.15 -12.51
C VAL A 32 -9.43 -2.25 -12.15
N ASN A 33 -9.08 -2.90 -11.03
CA ASN A 33 -7.69 -3.12 -10.64
C ASN A 33 -6.94 -4.02 -11.63
N LEU A 34 -7.58 -5.09 -12.12
CA LEU A 34 -6.99 -5.99 -13.11
C LEU A 34 -6.70 -5.28 -14.44
N LEU A 35 -7.62 -4.42 -14.87
CA LEU A 35 -7.47 -3.58 -16.05
C LEU A 35 -6.40 -2.51 -15.85
N TRP A 36 -6.35 -1.88 -14.67
CA TRP A 36 -5.30 -0.91 -14.34
C TRP A 36 -3.91 -1.56 -14.41
N LEU A 37 -3.78 -2.77 -13.89
CA LEU A 37 -2.53 -3.54 -13.97
C LEU A 37 -2.13 -3.84 -15.42
N LEU A 38 -3.10 -4.10 -16.30
CA LEU A 38 -2.86 -4.31 -17.74
C LEU A 38 -2.28 -3.07 -18.39
N PHE A 39 -2.78 -1.88 -18.06
CA PHE A 39 -2.26 -0.61 -18.61
C PHE A 39 -0.91 -0.19 -18.01
N ARG A 40 -0.60 -0.62 -16.79
CA ARG A 40 0.68 -0.33 -16.13
C ARG A 40 1.82 -1.24 -16.60
N ALA A 41 1.51 -2.46 -17.01
CA ALA A 41 2.53 -3.43 -17.43
C ALA A 41 3.09 -3.09 -18.82
N ASP A 42 4.41 -3.22 -18.99
CA ASP A 42 5.09 -2.92 -20.26
C ASP A 42 4.73 -3.94 -21.37
N SER A 43 4.19 -5.11 -21.02
CA SER A 43 3.73 -6.12 -21.98
C SER A 43 2.60 -7.01 -21.45
N ILE A 44 1.83 -7.60 -22.38
CA ILE A 44 0.74 -8.55 -22.07
C ILE A 44 1.29 -9.83 -21.42
N ALA A 45 2.48 -10.29 -21.83
CA ALA A 45 3.15 -11.45 -21.24
C ALA A 45 3.57 -11.19 -19.78
N GLN A 46 4.05 -9.99 -19.48
CA GLN A 46 4.39 -9.57 -18.12
C GLN A 46 3.14 -9.46 -17.24
N TRP A 47 2.05 -8.89 -17.76
CA TRP A 47 0.75 -8.86 -17.06
C TRP A 47 0.26 -10.28 -16.71
N GLY A 48 0.30 -11.21 -17.67
CA GLY A 48 -0.10 -12.60 -17.44
C GLY A 48 0.76 -13.30 -16.39
N ASN A 49 2.08 -13.07 -16.41
CA ASN A 49 3.00 -13.59 -15.39
C ASN A 49 2.73 -13.00 -14.00
N ILE A 50 2.40 -11.70 -13.90
CA ILE A 50 2.04 -11.08 -12.62
C ILE A 50 0.76 -11.70 -12.07
N LEU A 51 -0.27 -11.88 -12.90
CA LEU A 51 -1.51 -12.53 -12.50
C LEU A 51 -1.29 -13.99 -12.06
N ALA A 52 -0.52 -14.76 -12.83
CA ALA A 52 -0.16 -16.12 -12.46
C ALA A 52 0.53 -16.15 -11.09
N LYS A 53 1.51 -15.28 -10.85
CA LYS A 53 2.17 -15.19 -9.53
C LYS A 53 1.20 -14.82 -8.40
N MET A 54 0.25 -13.92 -8.63
CA MET A 54 -0.78 -13.54 -7.63
C MET A 54 -1.69 -14.72 -7.27
N PHE A 55 -2.10 -15.54 -8.24
CA PHE A 55 -3.05 -16.65 -8.00
C PHE A 55 -2.37 -17.96 -7.59
N THR A 56 -1.14 -18.20 -8.05
CA THR A 56 -0.42 -19.45 -7.74
C THR A 56 0.37 -19.37 -6.43
N PHE A 57 0.54 -18.18 -5.82
CA PHE A 57 1.23 -17.96 -4.54
C PHE A 57 2.61 -18.67 -4.44
N GLN A 58 3.26 -18.92 -5.59
CA GLN A 58 4.44 -19.79 -5.66
C GLN A 58 5.67 -19.22 -4.95
N ASP A 59 5.78 -17.89 -4.93
CA ASP A 59 6.82 -17.17 -4.23
C ASP A 59 6.19 -16.10 -3.31
N MET A 60 6.15 -16.39 -2.01
CA MET A 60 5.92 -15.36 -0.97
C MET A 60 7.17 -14.53 -0.69
N ASN A 61 8.24 -14.72 -1.47
CA ASN A 61 9.47 -13.98 -1.28
C ASN A 61 9.27 -12.53 -1.73
N VAL A 62 9.51 -11.61 -0.81
CA VAL A 62 9.40 -10.18 -1.08
C VAL A 62 10.53 -9.78 -2.02
N SER A 63 10.19 -9.11 -3.13
CA SER A 63 11.18 -8.61 -4.08
C SER A 63 12.24 -7.77 -3.37
N SER A 64 13.52 -8.01 -3.68
CA SER A 64 14.64 -7.26 -3.10
C SER A 64 14.55 -5.76 -3.38
N GLY A 65 14.00 -5.37 -4.54
CA GLY A 65 13.73 -3.97 -4.85
C GLY A 65 12.71 -3.35 -3.90
N LEU A 66 11.62 -4.08 -3.60
CA LEU A 66 10.64 -3.61 -2.63
C LEU A 66 11.26 -3.53 -1.22
N LEU A 67 12.09 -4.49 -0.84
CA LEU A 67 12.79 -4.46 0.46
C LEU A 67 13.74 -3.26 0.58
N ALA A 68 14.41 -2.89 -0.52
CA ALA A 68 15.34 -1.76 -0.54
C ALA A 68 14.63 -0.42 -0.29
N GLU A 69 13.40 -0.25 -0.78
CA GLU A 69 12.57 0.94 -0.51
C GLU A 69 12.23 1.12 0.97
N PHE A 70 12.30 0.07 1.80
CA PHE A 70 12.04 0.15 3.25
C PHE A 70 13.33 0.21 4.08
N LEU A 71 14.50 0.36 3.44
CA LEU A 71 15.77 0.64 4.10
C LEU A 71 15.96 2.16 4.28
N LEU A 72 14.98 2.82 4.89
CA LEU A 72 15.08 4.24 5.20
C LEU A 72 16.07 4.47 6.36
N PRO A 73 16.98 5.46 6.26
CA PRO A 73 17.90 5.81 7.34
C PRO A 73 17.15 6.28 8.61
N GLU A 74 15.94 6.81 8.47
CA GLU A 74 15.09 7.20 9.61
C GLU A 74 14.65 5.98 10.43
N ILE A 75 14.36 4.86 9.75
CA ILE A 75 13.97 3.61 10.39
C ILE A 75 15.16 2.97 11.10
N SER A 76 16.37 3.06 10.54
CA SER A 76 17.57 2.54 11.21
C SER A 76 17.90 3.31 12.49
N ILE A 77 17.73 4.64 12.50
CA ILE A 77 17.87 5.46 13.72
C ILE A 77 16.83 5.05 14.77
N LEU A 78 15.58 4.87 14.37
CA LEU A 78 14.51 4.45 15.28
C LEU A 78 14.78 3.06 15.86
N LEU A 79 15.20 2.10 15.03
CA LEU A 79 15.60 0.76 15.46
C LEU A 79 16.80 0.79 16.42
N GLN A 80 17.75 1.70 16.21
CA GLN A 80 18.90 1.89 17.10
C GLN A 80 18.47 2.44 18.47
N VAL A 81 17.56 3.42 18.50
CA VAL A 81 16.98 3.97 19.75
C VAL A 81 16.24 2.89 20.54
N PHE A 82 15.53 1.99 19.84
CA PHE A 82 14.79 0.89 20.47
C PHE A 82 15.64 -0.39 20.68
N HIS A 83 16.95 -0.37 20.41
CA HIS A 83 17.86 -1.53 20.49
C HIS A 83 17.39 -2.77 19.72
N LEU A 84 16.63 -2.58 18.64
CA LEU A 84 16.12 -3.66 17.79
C LEU A 84 17.00 -3.97 16.58
N SER A 85 18.21 -3.40 16.52
CA SER A 85 19.16 -3.55 15.42
C SER A 85 19.50 -5.02 15.10
N HIS A 86 19.60 -5.89 16.11
CA HIS A 86 19.88 -7.31 15.91
C HIS A 86 18.77 -8.09 15.19
N LEU A 87 17.50 -7.68 15.34
CA LEU A 87 16.37 -8.32 14.65
C LEU A 87 16.29 -7.91 13.18
N HIS A 88 16.73 -6.69 12.85
CA HIS A 88 16.81 -6.20 11.48
C HIS A 88 17.77 -7.03 10.62
N GLU A 89 18.93 -7.41 11.16
CA GLU A 89 19.93 -8.22 10.44
C GLU A 89 19.54 -9.69 10.29
N THR A 90 18.76 -10.22 11.24
CA THR A 90 18.40 -11.64 11.28
C THR A 90 17.21 -11.97 10.36
N VAL A 91 16.29 -11.03 10.13
CA VAL A 91 15.03 -11.29 9.41
C VAL A 91 14.90 -10.39 8.18
N ARG A 92 15.00 -11.00 7.00
CA ARG A 92 14.76 -10.31 5.71
C ARG A 92 13.31 -9.79 5.67
N GLY A 93 13.12 -8.49 5.49
CA GLY A 93 11.79 -7.86 5.44
C GLY A 93 11.17 -7.51 6.78
N PHE A 94 11.94 -7.53 7.87
CA PHE A 94 11.48 -7.08 9.19
C PHE A 94 10.92 -5.64 9.14
N ASN A 95 11.61 -4.71 8.48
CA ASN A 95 11.17 -3.31 8.36
C ASN A 95 9.82 -3.18 7.67
N LEU A 96 9.62 -3.91 6.56
CA LEU A 96 8.35 -3.95 5.84
C LEU A 96 7.24 -4.47 6.75
N ALA A 97 7.49 -5.59 7.44
CA ALA A 97 6.50 -6.20 8.33
C ALA A 97 6.12 -5.26 9.49
N VAL A 98 7.10 -4.59 10.10
CA VAL A 98 6.88 -3.60 11.16
C VAL A 98 6.07 -2.42 10.63
N PHE A 99 6.43 -1.88 9.47
CA PHE A 99 5.72 -0.75 8.88
C PHE A 99 4.25 -1.08 8.58
N VAL A 100 4.00 -2.26 8.01
CA VAL A 100 2.65 -2.76 7.75
C VAL A 100 1.91 -2.99 9.06
N ALA A 101 2.50 -3.65 10.05
CA ALA A 101 1.88 -3.92 11.33
C ALA A 101 1.50 -2.62 12.08
N VAL A 102 2.39 -1.63 12.11
CA VAL A 102 2.14 -0.32 12.70
C VAL A 102 1.03 0.41 11.94
N SER A 103 1.04 0.39 10.61
CA SER A 103 -0.01 1.01 9.80
C SER A 103 -1.37 0.36 10.04
N PHE A 104 -1.43 -0.97 10.10
CA PHE A 104 -2.66 -1.69 10.43
C PHE A 104 -3.13 -1.36 11.85
N PHE A 105 -2.22 -1.34 12.83
CA PHE A 105 -2.54 -0.96 14.20
C PHE A 105 -3.12 0.46 14.26
N LEU A 106 -2.50 1.42 13.57
CA LEU A 106 -2.98 2.80 13.47
C LEU A 106 -4.31 2.92 12.71
N CYS A 107 -4.64 2.02 11.79
CA CYS A 107 -5.94 2.01 11.11
C CYS A 107 -7.05 1.36 11.93
N LEU A 108 -6.75 0.32 12.72
CA LEU A 108 -7.75 -0.52 13.40
C LEU A 108 -8.00 -0.14 14.86
N VAL A 109 -6.96 0.28 15.59
CA VAL A 109 -7.03 0.50 17.04
C VAL A 109 -7.61 1.86 17.42
N PRO A 110 -7.20 2.99 16.81
CA PRO A 110 -7.81 4.26 17.18
C PRO A 110 -9.24 4.33 16.64
N ALA A 111 -10.18 4.56 17.56
CA ALA A 111 -11.55 4.86 17.19
C ALA A 111 -11.58 6.05 16.22
N ASN A 112 -12.39 5.94 15.17
CA ASN A 112 -12.55 6.94 14.12
C ASN A 112 -12.47 8.37 14.67
N ASN A 113 -11.51 9.17 14.17
CA ASN A 113 -11.23 10.53 14.63
C ASN A 113 -12.47 11.43 14.64
N TYR A 114 -13.47 11.11 13.81
CA TYR A 114 -14.76 11.80 13.77
C TYR A 114 -15.50 11.81 15.12
N LYS A 115 -15.36 10.75 15.94
CA LYS A 115 -16.02 10.67 17.27
C LYS A 115 -15.25 11.40 18.37
N LYS A 116 -13.97 11.73 18.15
CA LYS A 116 -13.08 12.38 19.14
C LYS A 116 -12.78 13.85 18.84
N LEU A 117 -13.43 14.42 17.83
CA LEU A 117 -13.23 15.79 17.35
C LEU A 117 -13.31 16.86 18.47
N GLN A 118 -14.11 16.62 19.51
CA GLN A 118 -14.39 17.59 20.56
C GLN A 118 -13.37 17.64 21.72
N LYS A 119 -12.41 16.71 21.81
CA LYS A 119 -11.39 16.73 22.88
C LYS A 119 -10.05 17.16 22.29
N ASN A 120 -9.94 18.43 21.94
CA ASN A 120 -8.67 18.98 21.48
C ASN A 120 -7.75 19.20 22.71
N ASN A 121 -6.76 18.34 22.85
CA ASN A 121 -5.75 18.45 23.91
C ASN A 121 -4.50 19.11 23.31
N TRP A 122 -3.92 20.10 24.00
CA TRP A 122 -2.74 20.85 23.50
C TRP A 122 -1.55 19.92 23.20
N ILE A 123 -1.42 18.82 23.94
CA ILE A 123 -0.43 17.77 23.71
C ILE A 123 -0.63 17.13 22.32
N SER A 124 -1.87 16.82 21.95
CA SER A 124 -2.20 16.28 20.63
C SER A 124 -1.85 17.28 19.51
N MET A 125 -1.98 18.57 19.79
CA MET A 125 -1.62 19.63 18.84
C MET A 125 -0.11 19.69 18.61
N VAL A 126 0.70 19.58 19.67
CA VAL A 126 2.16 19.54 19.57
C VAL A 126 2.62 18.31 18.79
N PHE A 127 2.08 17.12 19.09
CA PHE A 127 2.41 15.90 18.34
C PHE A 127 1.99 16.01 16.86
N ALA A 128 0.83 16.59 16.57
CA ALA A 128 0.39 16.83 15.19
C ALA A 128 1.31 17.80 14.45
N ALA A 129 1.79 18.86 15.11
CA ALA A 129 2.74 19.80 14.52
C ALA A 129 4.09 19.14 14.21
N ILE A 130 4.62 18.33 15.13
CA ILE A 130 5.87 17.58 14.90
C ILE A 130 5.68 16.58 13.75
N ALA A 131 4.59 15.83 13.74
CA ALA A 131 4.28 14.88 12.67
C ALA A 131 4.12 15.57 11.31
N PHE A 132 3.52 16.76 11.29
CA PHE A 132 3.38 17.57 10.08
C PHE A 132 4.73 18.04 9.55
N VAL A 133 5.58 18.61 10.40
CA VAL A 133 6.94 19.04 10.00
C VAL A 133 7.73 17.84 9.49
N TRP A 134 7.63 16.70 10.16
CA TRP A 134 8.30 15.46 9.74
C TRP A 134 7.80 14.98 8.37
N ALA A 135 6.48 14.92 8.16
CA ALA A 135 5.90 14.53 6.89
C ALA A 135 6.29 15.51 5.76
N PHE A 136 6.36 16.81 6.06
CA PHE A 136 6.79 17.84 5.13
C PHE A 136 8.25 17.67 4.72
N LEU A 137 9.13 17.36 5.67
CA LEU A 137 10.55 17.08 5.39
C LEU A 137 10.72 15.82 4.52
N CYS A 138 10.01 14.73 4.84
CA CYS A 138 10.03 13.51 4.02
C CYS A 138 9.54 13.78 2.59
N LEU A 139 8.44 14.53 2.43
CA LEU A 139 7.92 14.87 1.11
C LEU A 139 8.89 15.76 0.31
N SER A 140 9.55 16.70 0.98
CA SER A 140 10.51 17.60 0.34
C SER A 140 11.76 16.86 -0.17
N GLY A 141 12.18 15.77 0.49
CA GLY A 141 13.31 14.94 0.03
C GLY A 141 13.04 14.31 -1.35
N GLU A 142 11.85 13.74 -1.52
CA GLU A 142 11.43 13.10 -2.77
C GLU A 142 11.09 14.13 -3.88
N ALA A 143 10.61 15.32 -3.50
CA ALA A 143 10.29 16.38 -4.45
C ALA A 143 11.54 16.89 -5.20
N VAL A 144 12.72 16.89 -4.57
CA VAL A 144 13.99 17.25 -5.22
C VAL A 144 14.29 16.31 -6.38
N PHE A 145 13.97 15.02 -6.26
CA PHE A 145 14.21 14.04 -7.33
C PHE A 145 13.37 14.32 -8.59
N VAL A 146 12.17 14.89 -8.42
CA VAL A 146 11.28 15.27 -9.53
C VAL A 146 11.79 16.50 -10.28
N TYR A 147 12.37 17.48 -9.58
CA TYR A 147 12.92 18.69 -10.21
C TYR A 147 14.31 18.50 -10.84
N PHE A 148 15.08 17.50 -10.43
CA PHE A 148 16.39 17.19 -11.02
C PHE A 148 16.36 16.08 -12.10
N SER A 149 15.20 15.45 -12.32
CA SER A 149 15.01 14.47 -13.41
C SER A 149 14.34 15.07 -14.66
N PHE A 150 14.34 16.40 -14.78
CA PHE A 150 14.03 17.16 -16.00
C PHE A 150 15.25 17.96 -16.46
#